data_AF-A0A7C3N113-F1
#
_entry.id   AF-A0A7C3N113-F1
#
_cell.length_a   1.000
_cell.length_b   1.000
_cell.length_c   1.000
_cell.angle_alpha   90.00
_cell.angle_beta   90.00
_cell.angle_gamma   90.00
#
_symmetry.space_group_name_H-M   'P 1'
#
loop_
_entity.id
_entity.type
_entity.pdbx_description
1 polymer ?
#
loop_
_entity_poly.entity_id
_entity_poly.type
_entity_poly.pdbx_seq_one_letter_code
_entity_poly.pdbx_strand_id
1 'polypeptide(L)'
;MSDSAHTVIMEPRESPTKLALRAAISSLNRGDLDDAVARFSDAIALDPQCHEGYSGLGVARARRREYDLAADAFGECAKLRPSDPQSRYNYAVALQRAGRYEDAAAEYLRVLRLQPEHLPAQRALRRLVLAGVVSTVELRCPRCGSRPELPQLITCRHCGAGFQVLPVASAEE
;
A
#
# COMPACT_ATOMS: atom_id res chain seq x y z
N MET A 1 50.86 -3.87 38.64
CA MET A 1 50.04 -5.09 38.41
C MET A 1 48.67 -4.60 38.03
N SER A 2 48.39 -4.65 36.74
CA SER A 2 47.29 -3.97 36.06
C SER A 2 46.03 -4.82 36.19
N ASP A 3 44.98 -4.29 36.83
CA ASP A 3 43.68 -4.93 36.86
C ASP A 3 43.00 -4.71 35.51
N SER A 4 42.85 -5.80 34.75
CA SER A 4 42.25 -5.83 33.44
C SER A 4 40.76 -5.53 33.53
N ALA A 5 40.36 -4.35 33.06
CA ALA A 5 38.97 -4.01 32.78
C ALA A 5 38.37 -5.09 31.86
N HIS A 6 37.50 -5.93 32.41
CA HIS A 6 36.63 -6.78 31.62
C HIS A 6 35.60 -5.88 30.94
N THR A 7 35.88 -5.51 29.69
CA THR A 7 34.89 -4.94 28.78
C THR A 7 33.82 -6.00 28.55
N VAL A 8 32.75 -5.95 29.34
CA VAL A 8 31.51 -6.64 29.02
C VAL A 8 31.04 -6.07 27.69
N ILE A 9 31.22 -6.83 26.61
CA ILE A 9 30.57 -6.58 25.34
C ILE A 9 29.09 -6.82 25.61
N MET A 10 28.37 -5.76 25.99
CA MET A 10 26.92 -5.75 26.03
C MET A 10 26.47 -5.97 24.58
N GLU A 11 25.99 -7.18 24.27
CA GLU A 11 25.26 -7.41 23.02
C GLU A 11 24.21 -6.32 22.86
N PRO A 12 23.95 -5.81 21.64
CA PRO A 12 22.89 -4.84 21.45
C PRO A 12 21.58 -5.48 21.88
N ARG A 13 21.06 -5.09 23.06
CA ARG A 13 19.75 -5.52 23.54
C ARG A 13 18.77 -5.20 22.43
N GLU A 14 18.23 -6.24 21.81
CA GLU A 14 17.26 -6.10 20.73
C GLU A 14 16.14 -5.16 21.22
N SER A 15 15.82 -4.13 20.43
CA SER A 15 14.77 -3.17 20.80
C SER A 15 13.48 -3.95 21.13
N PRO A 16 12.76 -3.60 22.22
CA PRO A 16 11.50 -4.25 22.56
C PRO A 16 10.53 -4.30 21.36
N THR A 17 10.51 -3.24 20.55
CA THR A 17 9.75 -3.16 19.29
C THR A 17 10.18 -4.23 18.29
N LYS A 18 11.49 -4.42 18.08
CA LYS A 18 12.00 -5.43 17.13
C LYS A 18 11.65 -6.86 17.58
N LEU A 19 11.75 -7.14 18.88
CA LEU A 19 11.34 -8.42 19.44
C LEU A 19 9.84 -8.66 19.25
N ALA A 20 9.00 -7.65 19.52
CA ALA A 20 7.56 -7.71 19.32
C ALA A 20 7.20 -7.94 17.84
N LEU A 21 7.84 -7.24 16.90
CA LEU A 21 7.67 -7.46 15.45
C LEU A 21 8.03 -8.88 15.04
N ARG A 22 9.14 -9.42 15.54
CA ARG A 22 9.57 -10.78 15.19
C ARG A 22 8.53 -11.81 15.64
N ALA A 23 8.00 -11.64 16.86
CA ALA A 23 6.92 -12.47 17.37
C ALA A 23 5.63 -12.30 16.54
N ALA A 24 5.30 -11.07 16.14
CA ALA A 24 4.12 -10.77 15.33
C ALA A 24 4.20 -11.43 13.94
N ILE A 25 5.34 -11.31 13.26
CA ILE A 25 5.61 -11.94 11.96
C ILE A 25 5.55 -13.46 12.07
N SER A 26 6.12 -14.03 13.14
CA SER A 26 6.06 -15.48 13.40
C SER A 26 4.61 -15.97 13.49
N SER A 27 3.76 -15.22 14.20
CA SER A 27 2.34 -15.55 14.37
C SER A 27 1.55 -15.38 13.08
N LEU A 28 1.85 -14.34 12.31
CA LEU A 28 1.29 -14.11 10.98
C LEU A 28 1.64 -15.26 10.00
N ASN A 29 2.85 -15.80 10.08
CA ASN A 29 3.30 -16.91 9.24
C ASN A 29 2.65 -18.25 9.60
N ARG A 30 2.35 -18.46 10.90
CA ARG A 30 1.56 -19.63 11.34
C ARG A 30 0.08 -19.53 10.98
N GLY A 31 -0.41 -18.33 10.67
CA GLY A 31 -1.82 -18.08 10.41
C GLY A 31 -2.63 -17.76 11.66
N ASP A 32 -1.97 -17.55 12.80
CA ASP A 32 -2.58 -17.13 14.06
C ASP A 32 -2.94 -15.63 13.97
N LEU A 33 -4.01 -15.30 13.22
CA LEU A 33 -4.29 -13.91 12.84
C LEU A 33 -4.67 -13.01 14.03
N ASP A 34 -5.39 -13.52 15.02
CA ASP A 34 -5.71 -12.76 16.24
C ASP A 34 -4.44 -12.41 17.03
N ASP A 35 -3.56 -13.40 17.17
CA ASP A 35 -2.29 -13.30 17.86
C ASP A 35 -1.33 -12.32 17.14
N ALA A 36 -1.30 -12.39 15.80
CA ALA A 36 -0.54 -11.46 14.97
C ALA A 36 -1.04 -10.02 15.13
N VAL A 37 -2.36 -9.79 15.09
CA VAL A 37 -2.96 -8.47 15.28
C VAL A 37 -2.58 -7.89 16.65
N ALA A 38 -2.68 -8.68 17.71
CA ALA A 38 -2.32 -8.26 19.06
C ALA A 38 -0.83 -7.86 19.13
N ARG A 39 0.07 -8.73 18.65
CA ARG A 39 1.53 -8.45 18.70
C ARG A 39 1.96 -7.27 17.83
N PHE A 40 1.34 -7.06 16.66
CA PHE A 40 1.61 -5.86 15.87
C PHE A 40 1.13 -4.60 16.59
N SER A 41 0.01 -4.67 17.30
CA SER A 41 -0.52 -3.57 18.11
C SER A 41 0.41 -3.27 19.29
N ASP A 42 0.97 -4.29 19.94
CA ASP A 42 1.98 -4.14 20.99
C ASP A 42 3.26 -3.48 20.43
N ALA A 43 3.73 -3.90 19.25
CA ALA A 43 4.88 -3.29 18.59
C ALA A 43 4.65 -1.80 18.29
N ILE A 44 3.45 -1.42 17.83
CA ILE A 44 3.05 -0.03 17.59
C ILE A 44 2.95 0.76 18.90
N ALA A 45 2.45 0.15 19.97
CA ALA A 45 2.37 0.80 21.29
C ALA A 45 3.76 1.08 21.88
N LEU A 46 4.74 0.20 21.62
CA LEU A 46 6.14 0.39 21.99
C LEU A 46 6.82 1.47 21.15
N ASP A 47 6.51 1.54 19.86
CA ASP A 47 7.04 2.55 18.93
C ASP A 47 5.99 2.97 17.90
N PRO A 48 5.30 4.11 18.14
CA PRO A 48 4.31 4.65 17.20
C PRO A 48 4.89 5.15 15.87
N GLN A 49 6.22 5.17 15.70
CA GLN A 49 6.88 5.50 14.44
C GLN A 49 7.31 4.23 13.67
N CYS A 50 7.00 3.04 14.18
CA CYS A 50 7.33 1.79 13.55
C CYS A 50 6.37 1.47 12.39
N HIS A 51 6.77 1.86 11.17
CA HIS A 51 6.02 1.57 9.96
C HIS A 51 5.84 0.06 9.68
N GLU A 52 6.80 -0.79 10.06
CA GLU A 52 6.66 -2.25 9.91
C GLU A 52 5.52 -2.81 10.75
N GLY A 53 5.28 -2.23 11.94
CA GLY A 53 4.16 -2.59 12.80
C GLY A 53 2.82 -2.32 12.15
N TYR A 54 2.65 -1.10 11.62
CA TYR A 54 1.43 -0.71 10.88
C TYR A 54 1.22 -1.53 9.61
N SER A 55 2.28 -1.78 8.82
CA SER A 55 2.21 -2.62 7.63
C SER A 55 1.80 -4.06 7.96
N GLY A 56 2.42 -4.64 8.99
CA GLY A 56 2.10 -5.99 9.46
C GLY A 56 0.68 -6.11 10.00
N LEU A 57 0.21 -5.12 10.77
CA LEU A 57 -1.16 -5.02 11.24
C LEU A 57 -2.16 -4.99 10.07
N GLY A 58 -1.87 -4.16 9.06
CA GLY A 58 -2.66 -4.08 7.83
C GLY A 58 -2.77 -5.43 7.11
N VAL A 59 -1.67 -6.17 6.99
CA VAL A 59 -1.67 -7.52 6.38
C VAL A 59 -2.51 -8.50 7.21
N ALA A 60 -2.36 -8.51 8.53
CA ALA A 60 -3.10 -9.40 9.42
C ALA A 60 -4.61 -9.14 9.33
N ARG A 61 -5.04 -7.87 9.40
CA ARG A 61 -6.44 -7.44 9.25
C ARG A 61 -6.99 -7.75 7.85
N ALA A 62 -6.20 -7.55 6.79
CA ALA A 62 -6.62 -7.89 5.43
C ALA A 62 -6.81 -9.40 5.23
N ARG A 63 -6.00 -10.25 5.87
CA ARG A 63 -6.19 -11.71 5.86
C ARG A 63 -7.46 -12.14 6.61
N ARG A 64 -7.86 -11.38 7.64
CA ARG A 64 -9.14 -11.51 8.34
C ARG A 64 -10.33 -10.94 7.57
N ARG A 65 -10.12 -10.33 6.40
CA ARG A 65 -11.13 -9.62 5.59
C ARG A 65 -11.70 -8.37 6.26
N GLU A 66 -11.00 -7.82 7.23
CA GLU A 66 -11.34 -6.57 7.92
C GLU A 66 -10.73 -5.41 7.14
N TYR A 67 -11.28 -5.13 5.96
CA TYR A 67 -10.63 -4.27 4.98
C TYR A 67 -10.57 -2.80 5.38
N ASP A 68 -11.58 -2.27 6.08
CA ASP A 68 -11.55 -0.90 6.61
C ASP A 68 -10.42 -0.73 7.62
N LEU A 69 -10.33 -1.62 8.62
CA LEU A 69 -9.27 -1.61 9.62
C LEU A 69 -7.88 -1.84 9.01
N ALA A 70 -7.80 -2.65 7.95
CA ALA A 70 -6.57 -2.82 7.20
C ALA A 70 -6.17 -1.53 6.48
N ALA A 71 -7.13 -0.81 5.89
CA ALA A 71 -6.89 0.46 5.23
C ALA A 71 -6.39 1.51 6.23
N ASP A 72 -6.97 1.58 7.44
CA ASP A 72 -6.48 2.50 8.49
C ASP A 72 -5.01 2.21 8.85
N ALA A 73 -4.67 0.94 9.09
CA ALA A 73 -3.30 0.55 9.43
C ALA A 73 -2.31 0.83 8.29
N PHE A 74 -2.66 0.50 7.04
CA PHE A 74 -1.80 0.83 5.89
C PHE A 74 -1.72 2.34 5.63
N GLY A 75 -2.78 3.09 5.94
CA GLY A 75 -2.82 4.55 5.86
C GLY A 75 -1.78 5.18 6.79
N GLU A 76 -1.69 4.73 8.04
CA GLU A 76 -0.64 5.15 8.96
C GLU A 76 0.76 4.77 8.47
N CYS A 77 0.94 3.55 7.96
CA CYS A 77 2.21 3.14 7.34
C CYS A 77 2.61 4.07 6.18
N ALA A 78 1.67 4.44 5.32
CA ALA A 78 1.90 5.34 4.19
C ALA A 78 2.16 6.80 4.62
N LYS A 79 1.62 7.24 5.76
CA LYS A 79 1.95 8.56 6.37
C LYS A 79 3.38 8.59 6.89
N LEU A 80 3.83 7.51 7.55
CA LEU A 80 5.20 7.37 8.04
C LEU A 80 6.23 7.22 6.90
N ARG A 81 5.82 6.66 5.76
CA ARG A 81 6.65 6.46 4.57
C ARG A 81 6.02 7.11 3.32
N PRO A 82 5.97 8.44 3.26
CA PRO A 82 5.24 9.14 2.20
C PRO A 82 5.86 8.95 0.81
N SER A 83 7.14 8.61 0.74
CA SER A 83 7.91 8.40 -0.49
C SER A 83 8.09 6.92 -0.84
N ASP A 84 7.50 5.98 -0.10
CA ASP A 84 7.55 4.56 -0.42
C ASP A 84 6.34 4.15 -1.29
N PRO A 85 6.56 3.79 -2.58
CA PRO A 85 5.49 3.34 -3.45
C PRO A 85 4.80 2.07 -2.94
N GLN A 86 5.52 1.18 -2.27
CA GLN A 86 4.97 -0.11 -1.81
C GLN A 86 3.98 0.08 -0.67
N SER A 87 4.31 0.92 0.32
CA SER A 87 3.39 1.28 1.41
C SER A 87 2.11 1.91 0.88
N ARG A 88 2.22 2.87 -0.06
CA ARG A 88 1.03 3.48 -0.72
C ARG A 88 0.23 2.49 -1.54
N TYR A 89 0.89 1.58 -2.24
CA TYR A 89 0.21 0.55 -3.02
C TYR A 89 -0.58 -0.40 -2.12
N ASN A 90 -0.02 -0.83 -0.98
CA ASN A 90 -0.74 -1.67 -0.02
C ASN A 90 -1.97 -0.95 0.56
N TYR A 91 -1.85 0.35 0.84
CA TYR A 91 -2.97 1.18 1.27
C TYR A 91 -4.07 1.26 0.19
N ALA A 92 -3.70 1.53 -1.07
CA ALA A 92 -4.63 1.56 -2.19
C ALA A 92 -5.36 0.22 -2.38
N VAL A 93 -4.65 -0.91 -2.25
CA VAL A 93 -5.24 -2.25 -2.33
C VAL A 93 -6.24 -2.48 -1.19
N ALA A 94 -5.92 -2.06 0.03
CA ALA A 94 -6.82 -2.21 1.18
C ALA A 94 -8.09 -1.37 1.00
N LEU A 95 -7.97 -0.11 0.58
CA LEU A 95 -9.10 0.76 0.24
C LEU A 95 -9.99 0.14 -0.85
N GLN A 96 -9.38 -0.41 -1.91
CA GLN A 96 -10.12 -1.08 -2.96
C GLN A 96 -10.91 -2.28 -2.44
N ARG A 97 -10.34 -3.08 -1.52
CA ARG A 97 -11.03 -4.23 -0.92
C ARG A 97 -12.11 -3.82 0.08
N ALA A 98 -11.97 -2.64 0.69
CA ALA A 98 -13.00 -2.00 1.50
C ALA A 98 -14.14 -1.37 0.67
N GLY A 99 -14.03 -1.37 -0.67
CA GLY A 99 -15.03 -0.75 -1.55
C GLY A 99 -14.89 0.77 -1.70
N ARG A 100 -13.83 1.36 -1.14
CA ARG A 100 -13.52 2.80 -1.26
C ARG A 100 -12.72 3.06 -2.53
N TYR A 101 -13.39 2.93 -3.68
CA TYR A 101 -12.73 2.87 -4.99
C TYR A 101 -12.10 4.20 -5.41
N GLU A 102 -12.73 5.34 -5.12
CA GLU A 102 -12.22 6.67 -5.42
C GLU A 102 -10.94 6.96 -4.64
N ASP A 103 -10.94 6.65 -3.34
CA ASP A 103 -9.77 6.79 -2.48
C ASP A 103 -8.62 5.86 -2.96
N ALA A 104 -8.96 4.62 -3.33
CA ALA A 104 -7.99 3.68 -3.88
C ALA A 104 -7.37 4.22 -5.18
N ALA A 105 -8.18 4.78 -6.08
CA ALA A 105 -7.69 5.38 -7.33
C ALA A 105 -6.74 6.55 -7.05
N ALA A 106 -7.07 7.42 -6.09
CA ALA A 106 -6.20 8.52 -5.69
C ALA A 106 -4.83 8.03 -5.17
N GLU A 107 -4.80 6.98 -4.36
CA GLU A 107 -3.55 6.38 -3.87
C GLU A 107 -2.77 5.65 -4.98
N TYR A 108 -3.43 4.92 -5.88
CA TYR A 108 -2.74 4.34 -7.04
C TYR A 108 -2.11 5.42 -7.94
N LEU A 109 -2.77 6.56 -8.13
CA LEU A 109 -2.17 7.70 -8.85
C LEU A 109 -0.94 8.25 -8.12
N ARG A 110 -0.95 8.27 -6.78
CA ARG A 110 0.24 8.65 -5.99
C ARG A 110 1.38 7.66 -6.19
N VAL A 111 1.08 6.35 -6.23
CA VAL A 111 2.08 5.31 -6.57
C VAL A 111 2.68 5.58 -7.95
N LEU A 112 1.86 5.86 -8.98
CA LEU A 112 2.35 6.13 -10.34
C LEU A 112 3.12 7.45 -10.46
N ARG A 113 2.87 8.43 -9.59
CA ARG A 113 3.70 9.64 -9.51
C ARG A 113 5.10 9.36 -8.97
N LEU A 114 5.22 8.45 -7.99
CA LEU A 114 6.51 8.05 -7.43
C LEU A 114 7.25 7.05 -8.33
N GLN A 115 6.50 6.13 -8.95
CA GLN A 115 7.01 5.07 -9.81
C GLN A 115 6.09 4.90 -11.03
N PRO A 116 6.32 5.65 -12.12
CA PRO A 116 5.47 5.62 -13.33
C PRO A 116 5.30 4.22 -13.92
N GLU A 117 6.33 3.38 -13.84
CA GLU A 117 6.35 2.01 -14.38
C GLU A 117 5.76 0.95 -13.42
N HIS A 118 5.06 1.35 -12.35
CA HIS A 118 4.46 0.42 -11.39
C HIS A 118 3.23 -0.31 -12.00
N LEU A 119 3.50 -1.37 -12.77
CA LEU A 119 2.51 -2.14 -13.53
C LEU A 119 1.30 -2.62 -12.69
N PRO A 120 1.45 -3.10 -11.44
CA PRO A 120 0.29 -3.49 -10.64
C PRO A 120 -0.70 -2.34 -10.38
N ALA A 121 -0.18 -1.12 -10.18
CA ALA A 121 -1.01 0.06 -9.92
C ALA A 121 -1.72 0.52 -11.19
N GLN A 122 -1.01 0.54 -12.34
CA GLN A 122 -1.63 0.81 -13.64
C GLN A 122 -2.76 -0.19 -13.94
N ARG A 123 -2.52 -1.49 -13.71
CA ARG A 123 -3.53 -2.54 -13.93
C ARG A 123 -4.72 -2.39 -13.00
N ALA A 124 -4.50 -2.05 -11.74
CA ALA A 124 -5.56 -1.82 -10.77
C ALA A 124 -6.45 -0.64 -11.20
N LEU A 125 -5.86 0.51 -11.50
CA LEU A 125 -6.58 1.69 -11.99
C LEU A 125 -7.37 1.41 -13.26
N ARG A 126 -6.74 0.78 -14.25
CA ARG A 126 -7.42 0.37 -15.50
C ARG A 126 -8.65 -0.48 -15.19
N ARG A 127 -8.54 -1.45 -14.29
CA ARG A 127 -9.68 -2.29 -13.89
C ARG A 127 -10.80 -1.47 -13.24
N LEU A 128 -10.46 -0.53 -12.36
CA LEU A 128 -11.46 0.33 -11.70
C LEU A 128 -12.21 1.20 -12.73
N VAL A 129 -11.49 1.82 -13.66
CA VAL A 129 -12.09 2.64 -14.72
C VAL A 129 -13.00 1.80 -15.62
N LEU A 130 -12.52 0.63 -16.05
CA LEU A 130 -13.29 -0.26 -16.93
C LEU A 130 -14.52 -0.87 -16.26
N ALA A 131 -14.47 -1.05 -14.94
CA ALA A 131 -15.63 -1.48 -14.15
C ALA A 131 -16.64 -0.35 -13.91
N GLY A 132 -16.31 0.90 -14.24
CA GLY A 132 -17.17 2.06 -14.03
C GLY A 132 -17.37 2.41 -12.55
N VAL A 133 -16.48 1.95 -11.67
CA VAL A 133 -16.57 2.21 -10.21
C VAL A 133 -15.77 3.42 -9.76
N VAL A 134 -15.13 4.13 -10.70
CA VAL A 134 -14.43 5.40 -10.45
C VAL A 134 -14.67 6.35 -11.62
N SER A 135 -14.85 7.63 -11.31
CA SER A 135 -15.06 8.72 -12.28
C SER A 135 -13.97 9.78 -12.25
N THR A 136 -13.06 9.74 -11.27
CA THR A 136 -11.97 10.72 -11.07
C THR A 136 -10.76 10.47 -11.98
N VAL A 137 -10.72 9.32 -12.66
CA VAL A 137 -9.67 8.90 -13.58
C VAL A 137 -10.28 8.33 -14.86
N GLU A 138 -9.62 8.57 -15.98
CA GLU A 138 -10.03 8.07 -17.29
C GLU A 138 -8.88 7.43 -18.05
N LEU A 139 -9.23 6.60 -19.05
CA LEU A 139 -8.28 6.03 -19.99
C LEU A 139 -8.24 6.87 -21.26
N ARG A 140 -7.05 7.37 -21.61
CA ARG A 140 -6.81 8.21 -22.78
C ARG A 140 -5.65 7.68 -23.60
N CYS A 141 -5.78 7.76 -24.91
CA CYS A 141 -4.68 7.48 -25.81
C CYS A 141 -3.68 8.64 -25.79
N PRO A 142 -2.38 8.41 -25.51
CA PRO A 142 -1.40 9.50 -25.40
C PRO A 142 -1.14 10.23 -26.73
N ARG A 143 -1.39 9.59 -27.88
CA ARG A 143 -1.14 10.18 -29.21
C ARG A 143 -2.29 11.02 -29.78
N CYS A 144 -3.53 10.57 -29.61
CA CYS A 144 -4.71 11.20 -30.24
C CYS A 144 -5.80 11.61 -29.24
N GLY A 145 -5.61 11.37 -27.93
CA GLY A 145 -6.57 11.77 -26.90
C GLY A 145 -7.88 10.97 -26.88
N SER A 146 -8.05 9.97 -27.75
CA SER A 146 -9.27 9.15 -27.79
C SER A 146 -9.44 8.33 -26.50
N ARG A 147 -10.70 8.11 -26.10
CA ARG A 147 -11.07 7.17 -25.04
C ARG A 147 -11.20 5.74 -25.61
N PRO A 148 -11.08 4.67 -24.80
CA PRO A 148 -11.40 3.33 -25.25
C PRO A 148 -12.89 3.22 -25.56
N GLU A 149 -13.22 2.79 -26.78
CA GLU A 149 -14.60 2.64 -27.23
C GLU A 149 -15.29 1.43 -26.58
N LEU A 150 -14.50 0.43 -26.18
CA LEU A 150 -14.97 -0.80 -25.54
C LEU A 150 -14.03 -1.17 -24.38
N PRO A 151 -14.54 -1.75 -23.28
CA PRO A 151 -13.72 -2.06 -22.12
C PRO A 151 -12.55 -3.01 -22.37
N GLN A 152 -12.70 -3.94 -23.32
CA GLN A 152 -11.68 -4.91 -23.70
C GLN A 152 -10.55 -4.33 -24.57
N LEU A 153 -10.67 -3.10 -25.07
CA LEU A 153 -9.64 -2.50 -25.92
C LEU A 153 -8.46 -2.03 -25.06
N ILE A 154 -7.34 -2.75 -25.20
CA ILE A 154 -6.09 -2.43 -24.49
C ILE A 154 -5.29 -1.35 -25.24
N THR A 155 -5.45 -1.27 -26.56
CA THR A 155 -4.77 -0.35 -27.46
C THR A 155 -5.75 0.49 -28.27
N CYS A 156 -5.32 1.69 -28.65
CA CYS A 156 -6.08 2.62 -29.46
C CYS A 156 -6.14 2.17 -30.92
N ARG A 157 -7.35 2.14 -31.50
CA ARG A 157 -7.55 1.75 -32.91
C ARG A 157 -7.00 2.75 -33.92
N HIS A 158 -6.88 4.03 -33.56
CA HIS A 158 -6.35 5.06 -34.47
C HIS A 158 -4.83 4.97 -34.69
N CYS A 159 -4.06 4.56 -33.66
CA CYS A 159 -2.60 4.69 -33.71
C CYS A 159 -1.82 3.52 -33.06
N GLY A 160 -2.52 2.51 -32.52
CA GLY A 160 -1.92 1.34 -31.87
C GLY A 160 -1.35 1.57 -30.46
N ALA A 161 -1.33 2.81 -29.97
CA ALA A 161 -0.78 3.10 -28.64
C ALA A 161 -1.66 2.53 -27.50
N GLY A 162 -1.02 2.08 -26.42
CA GLY A 162 -1.73 1.68 -25.20
C GLY A 162 -2.41 2.87 -24.52
N PHE A 163 -3.60 2.64 -23.94
CA PHE A 163 -4.26 3.68 -23.15
C PHE A 163 -3.52 3.93 -21.83
N GLN A 164 -3.35 5.21 -21.49
CA GLN A 164 -2.80 5.67 -20.23
C GLN A 164 -3.91 6.09 -19.29
N VAL A 165 -3.71 5.87 -17.99
CA VAL A 165 -4.60 6.40 -16.94
C VAL A 165 -4.23 7.85 -16.71
N LEU A 166 -5.21 8.75 -16.85
CA LEU A 166 -5.07 10.16 -16.56
C LEU A 166 -6.13 10.58 -15.54
N PRO A 167 -5.84 11.55 -14.65
CA PRO A 167 -6.89 12.21 -13.90
C PRO A 167 -7.90 12.83 -14.87
N VAL A 168 -9.19 12.69 -14.58
CA VAL A 168 -10.18 13.52 -15.26
C VAL A 168 -9.91 14.93 -14.75
N ALA A 169 -9.56 15.85 -15.65
CA ALA A 169 -9.63 17.26 -15.32
C ALA A 169 -11.10 17.51 -14.96
N SER A 170 -11.41 17.60 -13.67
CA SER A 170 -12.59 18.33 -13.25
C SER A 170 -12.54 19.65 -14.00
N ALA A 171 -13.60 19.98 -14.72
CA ALA A 171 -13.81 21.35 -15.16
C ALA A 171 -13.71 22.20 -13.89
N GLU A 172 -12.55 22.78 -13.64
CA GLU A 172 -12.41 23.93 -12.76
C GLU A 172 -13.10 25.07 -13.52
N GLU A 173 -14.41 25.20 -13.29
CA GLU A 173 -15.14 26.46 -13.34
C GLU A 173 -15.42 26.91 -11.91
#